data_AF-A0A4T0ULW9-F1
#
_entry.id   AF-A0A4T0ULW9-F1
#
_cell.length_a   1.000
_cell.length_b   1.000
_cell.length_c   1.000
_cell.angle_alpha   90.00
_cell.angle_beta   90.00
_cell.angle_gamma   90.00
#
_symmetry.space_group_name_H-M   'P 1'
#
loop_
_entity.id
_entity.type
_entity.pdbx_description
1 polymer ?
#
loop_
_entity_poly.entity_id
_entity_poly.type
_entity_poly.pdbx_seq_one_letter_code
_entity_poly.pdbx_strand_id
1 'polypeptide(L)' 'MSTVSIARITEDQARARRAEILQAIGDVEAFRARAEAHLLDAREQSLCDQLDDLDYLLAR' A
#
# COMPACT_ATOMS: atom_id res chain seq x y z
N MET A 1 -17.69 -2.83 25.81
CA MET A 1 -17.45 -3.65 24.60
C MET A 1 -17.14 -2.71 23.47
N SER A 2 -15.86 -2.54 23.13
CA SER A 2 -15.44 -1.63 22.07
C SER A 2 -15.74 -2.29 20.73
N THR A 3 -16.72 -1.77 20.02
CA THR A 3 -17.00 -2.13 18.62
C THR A 3 -15.76 -1.81 17.80
N VAL A 4 -15.05 -2.84 17.36
CA VAL A 4 -14.04 -2.73 16.31
C VAL A 4 -14.78 -2.32 15.06
N SER A 5 -14.80 -1.02 14.78
CA SER A 5 -15.26 -0.47 13.51
C SER A 5 -14.29 -0.93 12.44
N ILE A 6 -14.56 -2.09 11.83
CA ILE A 6 -13.91 -2.49 10.59
C ILE A 6 -14.38 -1.46 9.56
N ALA A 7 -13.60 -0.40 9.39
CA ALA A 7 -13.83 0.57 8.34
C ALA A 7 -13.78 -0.20 7.02
N ARG A 8 -14.95 -0.44 6.43
CA ARG A 8 -15.04 -0.93 5.05
C ARG A 8 -14.53 0.19 4.17
N ILE A 9 -13.23 0.19 3.90
CA ILE A 9 -12.69 0.98 2.81
C ILE A 9 -13.43 0.52 1.56
N THR A 10 -14.10 1.46 0.89
CA THR A 10 -14.72 1.19 -0.41
C THR A 10 -13.62 0.98 -1.45
N GLU A 11 -13.89 0.29 -2.55
CA GLU A 11 -12.92 0.14 -3.66
C GLU A 11 -12.36 1.50 -4.10
N ASP A 12 -13.20 2.54 -4.12
CA ASP A 12 -12.79 3.89 -4.48
C ASP A 12 -11.76 4.47 -3.51
N GLN A 13 -11.97 4.27 -2.20
CA GLN A 13 -11.01 4.65 -1.16
C GLN A 13 -9.71 3.84 -1.25
N ALA A 14 -9.78 2.55 -1.58
CA ALA A 14 -8.60 1.72 -1.79
C ALA A 14 -7.79 2.19 -3.02
N ARG A 15 -8.46 2.54 -4.13
CA ARG A 15 -7.81 3.12 -5.32
C ARG A 15 -7.17 4.46 -5.01
N ALA A 16 -7.88 5.35 -4.30
CA ALA A 16 -7.36 6.64 -3.89
C ALA A 16 -6.10 6.47 -3.03
N ARG A 17 -6.16 5.61 -2.01
CA ARG A 17 -5.03 5.35 -1.12
C ARG A 17 -3.83 4.77 -1.85
N ARG A 18 -4.06 3.82 -2.77
CA ARG A 18 -3.02 3.27 -3.62
C ARG A 18 -2.35 4.35 -4.46
N ALA A 19 -3.13 5.25 -5.06
CA ALA A 19 -2.60 6.37 -5.83
C ALA A 19 -1.75 7.33 -4.98
N GLU A 20 -2.18 7.64 -3.75
CA GLU A 20 -1.39 8.45 -2.81
C GLU A 20 -0.04 7.81 -2.49
N ILE A 21 -0.02 6.49 -2.24
CA ILE A 21 1.23 5.77 -1.94
C ILE A 21 2.15 5.77 -3.16
N LEU A 22 1.62 5.52 -4.36
CA LEU A 22 2.42 5.57 -5.59
C LEU A 22 2.99 6.97 -5.86
N GLN A 23 2.23 8.03 -5.57
CA GLN A 23 2.75 9.40 -5.64
C GLN A 23 3.84 9.67 -4.60
N ALA A 24 3.70 9.14 -3.38
CA ALA A 24 4.70 9.30 -2.33
C ALA A 24 6.01 8.55 -2.64
N ILE A 25 5.92 7.41 -3.32
CA ILE A 25 7.06 6.63 -3.79
C ILE A 25 7.73 7.31 -4.99
N GLY A 26 6.94 7.87 -5.91
CA GLY A 26 7.42 8.48 -7.14
C GLY A 26 7.86 7.44 -8.17
N ASP A 27 9.10 6.96 -8.06
CA ASP A 27 9.67 5.98 -8.99
C ASP A 27 9.36 4.55 -8.54
N VAL A 28 8.28 4.00 -9.09
CA VAL A 28 7.75 2.68 -8.73
C VAL A 28 8.69 1.55 -9.18
N GLU A 29 9.38 1.69 -10.31
CA GLU A 29 10.32 0.67 -10.79
C GLU A 29 11.56 0.61 -9.89
N ALA A 30 12.14 1.76 -9.56
CA ALA A 30 13.25 1.84 -8.61
C ALA A 30 12.85 1.32 -7.22
N PHE A 31 11.63 1.64 -6.76
CA PHE A 31 11.11 1.14 -5.49
C PHE A 31 10.94 -0.36 -5.48
N ARG A 32 10.39 -0.96 -6.54
CA ARG A 32 10.26 -2.42 -6.67
C ARG A 32 11.62 -3.12 -6.70
N ALA A 33 12.57 -2.60 -7.48
CA ALA A 33 13.93 -3.14 -7.49
C ALA A 33 14.58 -3.09 -6.09
N ARG A 34 14.34 -2.03 -5.31
CA ARG A 34 14.80 -1.94 -3.92
C ARG A 34 14.05 -2.89 -2.97
N ALA A 35 12.76 -3.10 -3.19
CA ALA A 35 11.95 -4.07 -2.45
C ALA A 35 12.47 -5.50 -2.65
N GLU A 36 12.69 -5.90 -3.91
CA GLU A 36 13.25 -7.21 -4.27
C GLU A 36 14.68 -7.40 -3.74
N ALA A 37 15.46 -6.32 -3.65
CA ALA A 37 16.79 -6.34 -3.07
C ALA A 37 16.82 -6.24 -1.54
N HIS A 38 15.67 -6.17 -0.86
CA HIS A 38 15.56 -5.95 0.60
C HIS A 38 16.29 -4.68 1.09
N LEU A 39 16.28 -3.63 0.27
CA LEU A 39 16.94 -2.34 0.53
C LEU A 39 15.96 -1.23 0.98
N LEU A 40 14.74 -1.61 1.35
CA LEU A 40 13.74 -0.67 1.87
C LEU A 40 14.02 -0.38 3.35
N ASP A 41 13.86 0.87 3.74
CA ASP A 41 13.78 1.21 5.16
C ASP A 41 12.42 0.75 5.76
N ALA A 42 12.26 0.86 7.08
CA ALA A 42 11.05 0.40 7.76
C ALA A 42 9.77 1.14 7.29
N ARG A 43 9.87 2.41 6.89
CA ARG A 43 8.75 3.20 6.39
C ARG A 43 8.39 2.76 4.97
N GLU A 44 9.39 2.61 4.11
CA GLU A 44 9.24 2.11 2.75
C GLU A 44 8.68 0.69 2.73
N GLN A 45 9.15 -0.20 3.61
CA GLN A 45 8.61 -1.54 3.76
C GLN A 45 7.12 -1.50 4.13
N SER A 46 6.72 -0.64 5.07
CA SER A 46 5.31 -0.47 5.43
C SER A 46 4.44 0.06 4.29
N LEU A 47 4.99 0.88 3.39
CA LEU A 47 4.28 1.32 2.18
C LEU A 47 4.16 0.17 1.17
N CYS A 48 5.18 -0.67 1.05
CA CYS A 48 5.15 -1.86 0.21
C CYS A 48 4.08 -2.85 0.68
N ASP A 49 4.03 -3.12 1.99
CA ASP A 49 3.04 -4.03 2.57
C ASP A 49 1.61 -3.48 2.38
N GLN A 50 1.41 -2.18 2.61
CA GLN A 50 0.12 -1.51 2.35
C GLN A 50 -0.29 -1.58 0.88
N LEU A 51 0.65 -1.46 -0.06
CA LEU A 51 0.35 -1.60 -1.48
C LEU A 51 -0.11 -3.01 -1.82
N ASP A 52 0.53 -4.03 -1.25
CA ASP A 52 0.16 -5.44 -1.46
C ASP A 52 -1.26 -5.73 -0.95
N ASP A 53 -1.57 -5.27 0.27
CA ASP A 53 -2.92 -5.37 0.84
C ASP A 53 -3.97 -4.67 -0.04
N LEU A 54 -3.66 -3.47 -0.54
CA LEU A 54 -4.56 -2.72 -1.42
C LEU A 54 -4.73 -3.38 -2.78
N ASP A 55 -3.67 -3.90 -3.39
CA ASP A 55 -3.74 -4.64 -4.65
C ASP A 55 -4.55 -5.93 -4.47
N TYR A 56 -4.38 -6.66 -3.36
CA TYR A 56 -5.21 -7.83 -3.03
C TYR A 56 -6.69 -7.48 -2.88
N LEU A 57 -7.01 -6.37 -2.20
CA LEU A 57 -8.39 -5.89 -2.05
C LEU A 57 -9.02 -5.44 -3.38
N LEU A 58 -8.23 -4.87 -4.29
CA LEU A 58 -8.68 -4.33 -5.58
C LEU A 58 -8.73 -5.38 -6.70
N ALA A 59 -8.02 -6.50 -6.56
CA ALA A 59 -8.03 -7.61 -7.52
C ALA A 59 -9.24 -8.56 -7.36
N ARG A 60 -10.13 -8.30 -6.40
CA ARG A 60 -11.31 -9.09 -6.08
C ARG A 60 -12.51 -8.80 -7.00
#